data_AF-W7L9E0-F1
#
_entry.id   AF-W7L9E0-F1
#
_cell.length_a   1.000
_cell.length_b   1.000
_cell.length_c   1.000
_cell.angle_alpha   90.00
_cell.angle_beta   90.00
_cell.angle_gamma   90.00
#
_symmetry.space_group_name_H-M   'P 1'
#
loop_
_entity.id
_entity.type
_entity.pdbx_description
1 polymer ?
#
loop_
_entity_poly.entity_id
_entity_poly.type
_entity_poly.pdbx_seq_one_letter_code
_entity_poly.pdbx_strand_id
1 'polypeptide(L)'
;MSPAPAILALRRVYNFCLLVDEAHGFMALGKSGRGSFEWWQDCGYDCPLQEVDIMTGTMSKSLCCIGGFVSANGVYAAELERQRTLQHQNGAETLSTAVLVRILSLINKPKLIKERMTALGRKASFVADCLAQAGCDILSSYGSPVVCFPVGTIQQASRFHEEAMERGFAVACGVPPATPLWSCRVRVCIFATTSWEDILDLINMIIKVSCKLQLKGITATVFTPDTLPKQYLDDPSIAEQSIKSDASICSYVESLSKTYPGGDLEAKAPLNLAQSQEAVEASVKAFSKYGLGPSSARWFYGTFDVFIALERRLAKLYPSLQRHSGRCRAMLGTDAHTMMLSLLSACANPYTSGVMNILLIPTTASLAVQDGADLNRPRAETKIIYYEKLDNLVAKLRELPIDASKLHLTLYLQTTSHDGSSILDLPATVQMINSGMNDPNQLKGLKLILDDSGGLGKVGPHHLGYLDLMERDHGVSFLNQSLGIKLAPKTEIIVTGSFFNAFGQQGGYIISSASFIEVHTVSSKSFVFSTPPTPIQAALSGKVLEILSRGTC
;
A
#
# COMPACT_ATOMS: atom_id res chain seq x y z
N MET A 1 14.96 17.54 -11.82
CA MET A 1 15.01 16.11 -12.17
C MET A 1 16.30 15.53 -11.62
N SER A 2 16.41 14.21 -11.49
CA SER A 2 17.69 13.57 -11.11
C SER A 2 18.77 13.90 -12.15
N PRO A 3 20.02 14.23 -11.74
CA PRO A 3 21.10 14.59 -12.67
C PRO A 3 21.70 13.35 -13.35
N ALA A 4 20.89 12.60 -14.09
CA ALA A 4 21.29 11.33 -14.72
C ALA A 4 22.55 11.44 -15.60
N PRO A 5 22.74 12.47 -16.45
CA PRO A 5 23.97 12.59 -17.24
C PRO A 5 25.24 12.65 -16.40
N ALA A 6 25.20 13.39 -15.27
CA ALA A 6 26.34 13.50 -14.36
C ALA A 6 26.61 12.16 -13.63
N ILE A 7 25.55 11.44 -13.24
CA ILE A 7 25.65 10.13 -12.60
C ILE A 7 26.24 9.11 -13.58
N LEU A 8 25.83 9.10 -14.84
CA LEU A 8 26.39 8.23 -15.87
C LEU A 8 27.87 8.55 -16.14
N ALA A 9 28.25 9.83 -16.18
CA ALA A 9 29.65 10.23 -16.29
C ALA A 9 30.48 9.68 -15.11
N LEU A 10 29.97 9.76 -13.87
CA LEU A 10 30.62 9.16 -12.70
C LEU A 10 30.67 7.63 -12.79
N ARG A 11 29.61 6.98 -13.27
CA ARG A 11 29.56 5.53 -13.46
C ARG A 11 30.63 5.05 -14.42
N ARG A 12 30.83 5.75 -15.54
CA ARG A 12 31.88 5.44 -16.52
C ARG A 12 33.30 5.52 -15.93
N VAL A 13 33.50 6.32 -14.89
CA VAL A 13 34.80 6.48 -14.20
C VAL A 13 34.97 5.47 -13.06
N TYR A 14 33.95 5.30 -12.22
CA TYR A 14 34.05 4.54 -10.97
C TYR A 14 33.45 3.13 -11.04
N ASN A 15 32.76 2.78 -12.12
CA ASN A 15 32.17 1.47 -12.38
C ASN A 15 31.32 0.92 -11.22
N PHE A 16 30.36 1.72 -10.73
CA PHE A 16 29.40 1.31 -9.71
C PHE A 16 28.09 0.78 -10.31
N CYS A 17 27.35 -0.02 -9.54
CA CYS A 17 26.02 -0.50 -9.90
C CYS A 17 24.99 0.65 -9.81
N LEU A 18 24.25 0.88 -10.90
CA LEU A 18 23.25 1.93 -11.01
C LEU A 18 21.83 1.36 -10.95
N LEU A 19 21.16 1.65 -9.83
CA LEU A 19 19.73 1.44 -9.63
C LEU A 19 18.96 2.74 -9.91
N VAL A 20 17.99 2.69 -10.81
CA VAL A 20 17.12 3.82 -11.15
C VAL A 20 15.68 3.51 -10.76
N ASP A 21 15.04 4.42 -10.02
CA ASP A 21 13.61 4.33 -9.70
C ASP A 21 12.79 5.32 -10.52
N GLU A 22 12.06 4.82 -11.51
CA GLU A 22 11.14 5.54 -12.39
C GLU A 22 9.71 5.60 -11.82
N ALA A 23 9.52 5.46 -10.50
CA ALA A 23 8.20 5.51 -9.88
C ALA A 23 7.39 6.79 -10.18
N HIS A 24 8.06 7.90 -10.45
CA HIS A 24 7.44 9.18 -10.83
C HIS A 24 7.70 9.61 -12.27
N GLY A 25 8.70 9.04 -12.94
CA GLY A 25 9.05 9.41 -14.31
C GLY A 25 8.32 8.57 -15.36
N PHE A 26 8.03 7.29 -15.05
CA PHE A 26 7.32 6.41 -15.96
C PHE A 26 5.91 6.94 -16.28
N MET A 27 5.61 7.05 -17.57
CA MET A 27 4.40 7.69 -18.12
C MET A 27 4.16 9.12 -17.63
N ALA A 28 5.23 9.86 -17.33
CA ALA A 28 5.19 11.26 -16.94
C ALA A 28 6.28 12.10 -17.59
N LEU A 29 7.41 11.47 -17.96
CA LEU A 29 8.58 12.12 -18.56
C LEU A 29 8.98 11.46 -19.89
N GLY A 30 9.57 12.26 -20.77
CA GLY A 30 9.96 11.87 -22.13
C GLY A 30 8.81 11.94 -23.13
N LYS A 31 9.11 12.16 -24.41
CA LYS A 31 8.08 12.29 -25.46
C LYS A 31 7.19 11.06 -25.61
N SER A 32 7.67 9.87 -25.27
CA SER A 32 6.87 8.63 -25.29
C SER A 32 6.55 8.10 -23.90
N GLY A 33 6.81 8.88 -22.84
CA GLY A 33 6.48 8.52 -21.47
C GLY A 33 7.39 7.42 -20.89
N ARG A 34 8.58 7.20 -21.44
CA ARG A 34 9.47 6.11 -20.98
C ARG A 34 10.26 6.43 -19.73
N GLY A 35 10.25 7.68 -19.28
CA GLY A 35 10.88 8.08 -18.03
C GLY A 35 11.94 9.16 -18.19
N SER A 36 12.72 9.35 -17.13
CA SER A 36 13.71 10.42 -17.03
C SER A 36 14.87 10.28 -18.02
N PHE A 37 15.27 9.06 -18.37
CA PHE A 37 16.34 8.81 -19.34
C PHE A 37 15.95 9.24 -20.76
N GLU A 38 14.74 8.91 -21.20
CA GLU A 38 14.20 9.41 -22.47
C GLU A 38 14.13 10.94 -22.47
N TRP A 39 13.71 11.54 -21.35
CA TRP A 39 13.66 12.99 -21.23
C TRP A 39 15.05 13.64 -21.38
N TRP A 40 16.10 13.07 -20.76
CA TRP A 40 17.46 13.58 -20.92
C TRP A 40 17.97 13.42 -22.36
N GLN A 41 17.63 12.32 -23.04
CA GLN A 41 17.93 12.13 -24.46
C GLN A 41 17.18 13.14 -25.34
N ASP A 42 15.92 13.45 -25.03
CA ASP A 42 15.15 14.49 -25.70
C ASP A 42 15.78 15.89 -25.54
N CYS A 43 16.50 16.12 -24.44
CA CYS A 43 17.30 17.32 -24.19
C CYS A 43 18.70 17.29 -24.84
N GLY A 44 19.06 16.23 -25.57
CA GLY A 44 20.34 16.11 -26.28
C GLY A 44 21.48 15.50 -25.48
N TYR A 45 21.21 14.91 -24.31
CA TYR A 45 22.23 14.21 -23.53
C TYR A 45 22.33 12.73 -23.93
N ASP A 46 23.55 12.20 -23.95
CA ASP A 46 23.81 10.78 -24.15
C ASP A 46 23.51 10.00 -22.85
N CYS A 47 22.29 9.49 -22.74
CA CYS A 47 21.80 8.73 -21.58
C CYS A 47 21.18 7.39 -22.01
N PRO A 48 21.97 6.41 -22.49
CA PRO A 48 21.45 5.13 -22.93
C PRO A 48 20.93 4.29 -21.74
N LEU A 49 19.76 3.68 -21.90
CA LEU A 49 19.17 2.80 -20.88
C LEU A 49 20.04 1.56 -20.58
N GLN A 50 20.91 1.17 -21.51
CA GLN A 50 21.84 0.05 -21.36
C GLN A 50 22.88 0.27 -20.25
N GLU A 51 23.13 1.51 -19.86
CA GLU A 51 24.02 1.85 -18.74
C GLU A 51 23.32 1.76 -17.38
N VAL A 52 22.03 1.47 -17.34
CA VAL A 52 21.29 1.19 -16.11
C VAL A 52 21.33 -0.31 -15.82
N ASP A 53 21.79 -0.67 -14.62
CA ASP A 53 21.91 -2.08 -14.22
C ASP A 53 20.55 -2.64 -13.79
N ILE A 54 19.80 -1.86 -13.02
CA ILE A 54 18.45 -2.19 -12.53
C ILE A 54 17.58 -0.94 -12.62
N MET A 55 16.40 -1.07 -13.22
CA MET A 55 15.39 -0.03 -13.31
C MET A 55 14.08 -0.51 -12.70
N THR A 56 13.58 0.20 -11.70
CA THR A 56 12.29 -0.06 -11.07
C THR A 56 11.27 0.96 -11.55
N GLY A 57 10.00 0.57 -11.61
CA GLY A 57 8.91 1.49 -11.85
C GLY A 57 7.63 1.01 -11.16
N THR A 58 6.75 1.94 -10.81
CA THR A 58 5.45 1.62 -10.22
C THR A 58 4.32 1.85 -11.20
N MET A 59 3.32 0.96 -11.15
CA MET A 59 2.06 1.13 -11.89
C MET A 59 1.02 1.90 -11.06
N SER A 60 1.33 2.24 -9.80
CA SER A 60 0.38 2.87 -8.88
C SER A 60 0.39 4.40 -8.88
N LYS A 61 0.99 5.02 -9.90
CA LYS A 61 1.01 6.47 -10.09
C LYS A 61 0.35 6.81 -11.43
N SER A 62 1.13 7.08 -12.47
CA SER A 62 0.66 7.53 -13.79
C SER A 62 -0.34 6.58 -14.47
N LEU A 63 -0.28 5.27 -14.16
CA LEU A 63 -1.18 4.25 -14.70
C LEU A 63 -2.46 4.02 -13.88
N CYS A 64 -2.59 4.65 -12.71
CA CYS A 64 -3.71 4.48 -11.79
C CYS A 64 -4.04 3.00 -11.51
N CYS A 65 -3.02 2.16 -11.30
CA CYS A 65 -3.14 0.72 -11.05
C CYS A 65 -2.50 0.36 -9.69
N ILE A 66 -2.12 -0.91 -9.51
CA ILE A 66 -1.28 -1.39 -8.41
C ILE A 66 -0.13 -2.23 -8.97
N GLY A 67 0.93 -2.40 -8.19
CA GLY A 67 2.13 -3.14 -8.59
C GLY A 67 3.23 -2.28 -9.19
N GLY A 68 4.19 -2.94 -9.82
CA GLY A 68 5.36 -2.34 -10.43
C GLY A 68 6.09 -3.33 -11.33
N PHE A 69 7.19 -2.89 -11.90
CA PHE A 69 8.09 -3.70 -12.70
C PHE A 69 9.53 -3.44 -12.29
N VAL A 70 10.36 -4.46 -12.50
CA VAL A 70 11.82 -4.34 -12.41
C VAL A 70 12.38 -4.85 -13.73
N SER A 71 13.12 -3.99 -14.42
CA SER A 71 13.91 -4.37 -15.59
C SER A 71 15.37 -4.36 -15.18
N ALA A 72 16.10 -5.41 -15.52
CA ALA A 72 17.52 -5.52 -15.21
C ALA A 72 18.23 -6.27 -16.33
N ASN A 73 19.55 -6.13 -16.37
CA ASN A 73 20.40 -6.80 -17.35
C ASN A 73 21.28 -7.88 -16.68
N GLY A 74 21.66 -8.90 -17.45
CA GLY A 74 22.65 -9.90 -17.06
C GLY A 74 22.30 -10.66 -15.77
N VAL A 75 23.27 -10.75 -14.85
CA VAL A 75 23.15 -11.51 -13.60
C VAL A 75 22.01 -11.03 -12.70
N TYR A 76 21.68 -9.75 -12.72
CA TYR A 76 20.60 -9.18 -11.92
C TYR A 76 19.23 -9.67 -12.39
N ALA A 77 19.03 -9.80 -13.71
CA ALA A 77 17.78 -10.32 -14.26
C ALA A 77 17.52 -11.77 -13.84
N ALA A 78 18.56 -12.62 -13.90
CA ALA A 78 18.47 -14.02 -13.48
C ALA A 78 18.17 -14.15 -11.97
N GLU A 79 18.81 -13.31 -11.14
CA GLU A 79 18.53 -13.30 -9.70
C GLU A 79 17.11 -12.82 -9.39
N LEU A 80 16.62 -11.78 -10.06
CA LEU A 80 15.24 -11.31 -9.91
C LEU A 80 14.22 -12.39 -10.29
N GLU A 81 14.48 -13.16 -11.34
CA GLU A 81 13.62 -14.28 -11.73
C GLU A 81 13.62 -15.43 -10.70
N ARG A 82 14.79 -15.73 -10.13
CA ARG A 82 14.93 -16.69 -9.03
C ARG A 82 14.12 -16.24 -7.81
N GLN A 83 14.25 -14.96 -7.42
CA GLN A 83 13.51 -14.38 -6.30
C GLN A 83 12.00 -14.38 -6.55
N ARG A 84 11.56 -14.02 -7.75
CA ARG A 84 10.15 -14.09 -8.16
C ARG A 84 9.59 -15.50 -8.01
N THR A 85 10.35 -16.51 -8.43
CA THR A 85 9.95 -17.92 -8.34
C THR A 85 9.80 -18.37 -6.89
N LEU A 86 10.76 -18.01 -6.02
CA LEU A 86 10.69 -18.30 -4.58
C LEU A 86 9.51 -17.60 -3.91
N GLN A 87 9.28 -16.32 -4.21
CA GLN A 87 8.13 -15.58 -3.68
C GLN A 87 6.80 -16.23 -4.09
N HIS A 88 6.68 -16.68 -5.34
CA HIS A 88 5.49 -17.37 -5.81
C HIS A 88 5.27 -18.72 -5.11
N GLN A 89 6.35 -19.50 -4.91
CA GLN A 89 6.30 -20.74 -4.13
C GLN A 89 5.87 -20.52 -2.67
N ASN A 90 6.24 -19.37 -2.11
CA ASN A 90 5.87 -18.96 -0.76
C ASN A 90 4.48 -18.29 -0.66
N GLY A 91 3.68 -18.32 -1.72
CA GLY A 91 2.31 -17.81 -1.70
C GLY A 91 2.18 -16.29 -1.85
N ALA A 92 3.18 -15.60 -2.40
CA ALA A 92 3.07 -14.17 -2.71
C ALA A 92 1.91 -13.88 -3.68
N GLU A 93 1.17 -12.80 -3.40
CA GLU A 93 0.01 -12.40 -4.21
C GLU A 93 0.44 -11.94 -5.60
N THR A 94 -0.31 -12.34 -6.63
CA THR A 94 -0.08 -11.92 -8.01
C THR A 94 -0.97 -10.74 -8.40
N LEU A 95 -0.54 -9.95 -9.38
CA LEU A 95 -1.37 -8.86 -9.93
C LEU A 95 -2.68 -9.39 -10.51
N SER A 96 -3.77 -8.66 -10.27
CA SER A 96 -5.07 -9.03 -10.82
C SER A 96 -5.12 -8.86 -12.34
N THR A 97 -5.92 -9.70 -13.00
CA THR A 97 -6.13 -9.62 -14.45
C THR A 97 -6.63 -8.25 -14.88
N ALA A 98 -7.53 -7.62 -14.12
CA ALA A 98 -8.02 -6.27 -14.43
C ALA A 98 -6.89 -5.23 -14.48
N VAL A 99 -5.92 -5.33 -13.57
CA VAL A 99 -4.72 -4.48 -13.54
C VAL A 99 -3.82 -4.75 -14.75
N LEU A 100 -3.54 -6.02 -15.05
CA LEU A 100 -2.73 -6.40 -16.21
C LEU A 100 -3.33 -5.92 -17.54
N VAL A 101 -4.63 -6.13 -17.73
CA VAL A 101 -5.35 -5.68 -18.94
C VAL A 101 -5.27 -4.17 -19.09
N ARG A 102 -5.43 -3.41 -18.00
CA ARG A 102 -5.31 -1.95 -18.04
C ARG A 102 -3.90 -1.49 -18.40
N ILE A 103 -2.88 -2.10 -17.80
CA ILE A 103 -1.47 -1.79 -18.07
C ILE A 103 -1.16 -2.03 -19.55
N LEU A 104 -1.49 -3.21 -20.07
CA LEU A 104 -1.25 -3.59 -21.46
C LEU A 104 -2.02 -2.69 -22.43
N SER A 105 -3.28 -2.35 -22.10
CA SER A 105 -4.12 -1.44 -22.89
C SER A 105 -3.50 -0.06 -23.01
N LEU A 106 -3.00 0.51 -21.92
CA LEU A 106 -2.40 1.84 -21.95
C LEU A 106 -1.04 1.86 -22.65
N ILE A 107 -0.16 0.89 -22.35
CA ILE A 107 1.18 0.83 -22.95
C ILE A 107 1.09 0.62 -24.47
N ASN A 108 0.06 -0.08 -24.96
CA ASN A 108 -0.15 -0.31 -26.39
C ASN A 108 -0.75 0.89 -27.16
N LYS A 109 -0.83 2.09 -26.55
CA LYS A 109 -1.42 3.31 -27.16
C LYS A 109 -0.39 4.43 -27.32
N PRO A 110 0.64 4.28 -28.18
CA PRO A 110 1.74 5.25 -28.28
C PRO A 110 1.32 6.65 -28.73
N LYS A 111 0.31 6.79 -29.62
CA LYS A 111 -0.18 8.13 -30.01
C LYS A 111 -0.86 8.83 -28.85
N LEU A 112 -1.70 8.11 -28.10
CA LEU A 112 -2.36 8.64 -26.91
C LEU A 112 -1.32 9.06 -25.87
N ILE A 113 -0.31 8.23 -25.61
CA ILE A 113 0.76 8.56 -24.66
C ILE A 113 1.49 9.83 -25.11
N LYS A 114 1.92 9.91 -26.37
CA LYS A 114 2.62 11.08 -26.91
C LYS A 114 1.81 12.36 -26.79
N GLU A 115 0.52 12.30 -27.09
CA GLU A 115 -0.39 13.45 -26.93
C GLU A 115 -0.51 13.85 -25.46
N ARG A 116 -0.70 12.89 -24.55
CA ARG A 116 -0.78 13.15 -23.12
C ARG A 116 0.51 13.73 -22.55
N MET A 117 1.69 13.27 -22.99
CA MET A 117 2.99 13.82 -22.56
C MET A 117 3.16 15.25 -23.06
N THR A 118 2.76 15.53 -24.31
CA THR A 118 2.80 16.89 -24.87
C THR A 118 1.87 17.84 -24.11
N ALA A 119 0.64 17.42 -23.86
CA ALA A 119 -0.33 18.19 -23.08
C ALA A 119 0.15 18.41 -21.63
N LEU A 120 0.69 17.37 -20.99
CA LEU A 120 1.22 17.46 -19.63
C LEU A 120 2.38 18.45 -19.53
N GLY A 121 3.34 18.38 -20.46
CA GLY A 121 4.47 19.30 -20.51
C GLY A 121 4.03 20.76 -20.70
N ARG A 122 3.09 21.01 -21.63
CA ARG A 122 2.53 22.37 -21.84
C ARG A 122 1.84 22.91 -20.60
N LYS A 123 1.01 22.10 -19.94
CA LYS A 123 0.31 22.47 -18.71
C LYS A 123 1.27 22.72 -17.56
N ALA A 124 2.28 21.87 -17.41
CA ALA A 124 3.32 22.02 -16.40
C ALA A 124 4.14 23.30 -16.56
N SER A 125 4.58 23.59 -17.78
CA SER A 125 5.26 24.85 -18.10
C SER A 125 4.37 26.06 -17.81
N PHE A 126 3.11 26.04 -18.27
CA PHE A 126 2.17 27.13 -18.04
C PHE A 126 1.94 27.43 -16.55
N VAL A 127 1.69 26.39 -15.74
CA VAL A 127 1.53 26.55 -14.29
C VAL A 127 2.80 27.11 -13.65
N ALA A 128 3.98 26.61 -14.04
CA ALA A 128 5.25 27.10 -13.52
C ALA A 128 5.47 28.58 -13.87
N ASP A 129 5.20 28.98 -15.12
CA ASP A 129 5.35 30.36 -15.60
C ASP A 129 4.40 31.32 -14.86
N CYS A 130 3.12 30.98 -14.74
CA CYS A 130 2.14 31.81 -14.04
C CYS A 130 2.48 31.97 -12.56
N LEU A 131 2.89 30.88 -11.88
CA LEU A 131 3.28 30.95 -10.47
C LEU A 131 4.57 31.75 -10.29
N ALA A 132 5.56 31.59 -11.18
CA ALA A 132 6.78 32.38 -11.17
C ALA A 132 6.50 33.88 -11.40
N GLN A 133 5.62 34.21 -12.34
CA GLN A 133 5.17 35.59 -12.61
C GLN A 133 4.46 36.21 -11.40
N ALA A 134 3.72 35.40 -10.62
CA ALA A 134 3.11 35.84 -9.37
C ALA A 134 4.11 35.95 -8.20
N GLY A 135 5.39 35.64 -8.41
CA GLY A 135 6.46 35.74 -7.41
C GLY A 135 6.71 34.47 -6.59
N CYS A 136 6.15 33.32 -6.98
CA CYS A 136 6.45 32.05 -6.34
C CYS A 136 7.85 31.55 -6.75
N ASP A 137 8.67 31.18 -5.78
CA ASP A 137 9.98 30.56 -6.05
C ASP A 137 9.82 29.09 -6.47
N ILE A 138 9.97 28.80 -7.77
CA ILE A 138 9.76 27.47 -8.33
C ILE A 138 10.99 26.58 -8.07
N LEU A 139 10.82 25.60 -7.18
CA LEU A 139 11.87 24.65 -6.77
C LEU A 139 12.01 23.46 -7.73
N SER A 140 10.99 23.21 -8.54
CA SER A 140 10.96 22.11 -9.52
C SER A 140 11.66 22.51 -10.82
N SER A 141 12.20 21.53 -11.55
CA SER A 141 12.69 21.77 -12.91
C SER A 141 11.55 22.22 -13.84
N TYR A 142 11.86 23.13 -14.76
CA TYR A 142 10.91 23.58 -15.77
C TYR A 142 10.31 22.42 -16.57
N GLY A 143 8.99 22.46 -16.81
CA GLY A 143 8.25 21.38 -17.46
C GLY A 143 8.02 20.12 -16.62
N SER A 144 8.42 20.11 -15.34
CA SER A 144 8.13 18.97 -14.45
C SER A 144 6.63 18.87 -14.16
N PRO A 145 6.01 17.67 -14.27
CA PRO A 145 4.60 17.45 -13.93
C PRO A 145 4.21 17.78 -12.49
N VAL A 146 5.20 17.96 -11.60
CA VAL A 146 4.98 18.34 -10.20
C VAL A 146 5.66 19.68 -9.94
N VAL A 147 4.87 20.75 -10.01
CA VAL A 147 5.36 22.12 -9.78
C VAL A 147 5.45 22.38 -8.28
N CYS A 148 6.65 22.71 -7.78
CA CYS A 148 6.90 22.84 -6.35
C CYS A 148 7.32 24.26 -5.98
N PHE A 149 6.77 24.80 -4.89
CA PHE A 149 7.20 26.09 -4.32
C PHE A 149 7.18 26.06 -2.78
N PRO A 150 8.03 26.85 -2.09
CA PRO A 150 8.15 26.78 -0.64
C PRO A 150 6.93 27.38 0.07
N VAL A 151 6.52 26.76 1.18
CA VAL A 151 5.46 27.27 2.08
C VAL A 151 5.99 27.61 3.48
N GLY A 152 7.18 27.11 3.82
CA GLY A 152 7.86 27.40 5.09
C GLY A 152 7.65 26.30 6.12
N THR A 153 6.79 26.55 7.10
CA THR A 153 6.59 25.66 8.27
C THR A 153 5.50 24.61 8.03
N ILE A 154 5.44 23.60 8.91
CA ILE A 154 4.36 22.59 8.91
C ILE A 154 3.00 23.26 9.09
N GLN A 155 2.89 24.23 10.00
CA GLN A 155 1.64 24.94 10.28
C GLN A 155 1.15 25.70 9.04
N GLN A 156 2.06 26.36 8.30
CA GLN A 156 1.71 27.03 7.05
C GLN A 156 1.30 26.02 5.97
N ALA A 157 1.99 24.89 5.86
CA ALA A 157 1.62 23.82 4.94
C ALA A 157 0.20 23.27 5.23
N SER A 158 -0.10 22.99 6.50
CA SER A 158 -1.42 22.51 6.93
C SER A 158 -2.52 23.54 6.65
N ARG A 159 -2.28 24.81 6.96
CA ARG A 159 -3.23 25.90 6.66
C ARG A 159 -3.42 26.08 5.16
N PHE A 160 -2.36 25.97 4.37
CA PHE A 160 -2.44 26.05 2.90
C PHE A 160 -3.35 24.96 2.35
N HIS A 161 -3.16 23.72 2.82
CA HIS A 161 -3.99 22.59 2.45
C HIS A 161 -5.46 22.78 2.84
N GLU A 162 -5.73 23.21 4.09
CA GLU A 162 -7.09 23.48 4.58
C GLU A 162 -7.80 24.54 3.73
N GLU A 163 -7.16 25.68 3.48
CA GLU A 163 -7.72 26.76 2.68
C GLU A 163 -7.96 26.37 1.22
N ALA A 164 -7.08 25.56 0.63
CA ALA A 164 -7.27 25.03 -0.72
C ALA A 164 -8.49 24.07 -0.77
N MET A 165 -8.62 23.19 0.22
CA MET A 165 -9.73 22.23 0.32
C MET A 165 -11.08 22.92 0.48
N GLU A 166 -11.17 23.96 1.31
CA GLU A 166 -12.37 24.78 1.45
C GLU A 166 -12.80 25.44 0.13
N ARG A 167 -11.86 25.67 -0.78
CA ARG A 167 -12.09 26.24 -2.12
C ARG A 167 -12.30 25.16 -3.19
N GLY A 168 -12.39 23.90 -2.80
CA GLY A 168 -12.63 22.78 -3.72
C GLY A 168 -11.37 22.19 -4.38
N PHE A 169 -10.17 22.57 -3.93
CA PHE A 169 -8.91 22.08 -4.52
C PHE A 169 -8.10 21.24 -3.53
N ALA A 170 -7.67 20.07 -3.98
CA ALA A 170 -6.73 19.22 -3.23
C ALA A 170 -5.30 19.46 -3.71
N VAL A 171 -4.44 19.97 -2.83
CA VAL A 171 -3.03 20.27 -3.12
C VAL A 171 -2.12 19.51 -2.17
N ALA A 172 -1.03 18.94 -2.69
CA ALA A 172 -0.10 18.17 -1.87
C ALA A 172 0.87 19.09 -1.13
N CYS A 173 1.16 18.80 0.13
CA CYS A 173 2.24 19.45 0.86
C CYS A 173 3.32 18.45 1.24
N GLY A 174 4.56 18.72 0.85
CA GLY A 174 5.73 18.03 1.36
C GLY A 174 6.12 18.59 2.72
N VAL A 175 6.00 17.77 3.76
CA VAL A 175 6.35 18.07 5.16
C VAL A 175 7.37 17.04 5.68
N PRO A 176 8.01 17.25 6.84
CA PRO A 176 8.89 16.24 7.45
C PRO A 176 8.19 14.90 7.63
N PRO A 177 8.90 13.76 7.46
CA PRO A 177 10.34 13.64 7.25
C PRO A 177 10.78 13.81 5.78
N ALA A 178 9.85 13.99 4.83
CA ALA A 178 10.18 14.09 3.40
C ALA A 178 10.85 15.43 3.02
N THR A 179 10.83 16.42 3.92
CA THR A 179 11.51 17.72 3.77
C THR A 179 12.11 18.16 5.12
N PRO A 180 13.13 19.04 5.13
CA PRO A 180 13.59 19.70 6.36
C PRO A 180 12.47 20.49 7.05
N LEU A 181 12.57 20.66 8.38
CA LEU A 181 11.52 21.26 9.23
C LEU A 181 11.03 22.65 8.76
N TRP A 182 11.93 23.46 8.20
CA TRP A 182 11.68 24.84 7.77
C TRP A 182 11.55 24.98 6.25
N SER A 183 11.48 23.86 5.53
CA SER A 183 11.51 23.81 4.06
C SER A 183 10.36 22.97 3.52
N CYS A 184 9.21 23.05 4.20
CA CYS A 184 7.96 22.53 3.68
C CYS A 184 7.64 23.21 2.36
N ARG A 185 7.00 22.48 1.46
CA ARG A 185 6.69 22.96 0.11
C ARG A 185 5.33 22.45 -0.36
N VAL A 186 4.62 23.26 -1.12
CA VAL A 186 3.46 22.79 -1.87
C VAL A 186 3.97 22.05 -3.11
N ARG A 187 3.32 20.96 -3.46
CA ARG A 187 3.53 20.15 -4.66
C ARG A 187 2.24 20.15 -5.46
N VAL A 188 2.25 20.84 -6.58
CA VAL A 188 1.11 20.91 -7.50
C VAL A 188 1.27 19.80 -8.52
N CYS A 189 0.52 18.71 -8.35
CA CYS A 189 0.55 17.57 -9.27
C CYS A 189 -0.40 17.84 -10.44
N ILE A 190 0.14 17.97 -11.64
CA ILE A 190 -0.61 18.32 -12.84
C ILE A 190 -0.97 17.05 -13.59
N PHE A 191 -2.23 16.96 -14.04
CA PHE A 191 -2.69 15.86 -14.86
C PHE A 191 -2.86 16.31 -16.32
N ALA A 192 -2.52 15.42 -17.24
CA ALA A 192 -2.75 15.65 -18.67
C ALA A 192 -4.25 15.84 -19.00
N THR A 193 -5.14 15.29 -18.16
CA THR A 193 -6.60 15.28 -18.36
C THR A 193 -7.34 16.46 -17.74
N THR A 194 -6.73 17.23 -16.82
CA THR A 194 -7.37 18.40 -16.20
C THR A 194 -7.71 19.45 -17.26
N SER A 195 -8.87 20.10 -17.21
CA SER A 195 -9.21 21.15 -18.18
C SER A 195 -8.30 22.37 -18.04
N TRP A 196 -8.25 23.23 -19.06
CA TRP A 196 -7.45 24.47 -18.98
C TRP A 196 -8.06 25.48 -18.01
N GLU A 197 -9.38 25.47 -17.92
CA GLU A 197 -10.19 26.28 -17.01
C GLU A 197 -9.90 25.88 -15.55
N ASP A 198 -9.91 24.58 -15.24
CA ASP A 198 -9.55 24.09 -13.90
C ASP A 198 -8.10 24.44 -13.53
N ILE A 199 -7.19 24.43 -14.50
CA ILE A 199 -5.79 24.83 -14.29
C ILE A 199 -5.70 26.32 -13.96
N LEU A 200 -6.45 27.17 -14.66
CA LEU A 200 -6.49 28.60 -14.38
C LEU A 200 -7.05 28.87 -12.98
N ASP A 201 -8.15 28.21 -12.62
CA ASP A 201 -8.75 28.34 -11.30
C ASP A 201 -7.82 27.83 -10.20
N LEU A 202 -7.09 26.73 -10.44
CA LEU A 202 -6.06 26.22 -9.55
C LEU A 202 -4.93 27.24 -9.33
N ILE A 203 -4.40 27.86 -10.40
CA ILE A 203 -3.35 28.89 -10.30
C ILE A 203 -3.85 30.08 -9.48
N ASN A 204 -5.03 30.61 -9.81
CA ASN A 204 -5.63 31.76 -9.12
C ASN A 204 -5.91 31.44 -7.65
N MET A 205 -6.39 30.23 -7.35
CA MET A 205 -6.58 29.76 -5.98
C MET A 205 -5.25 29.70 -5.22
N ILE A 206 -4.20 29.11 -5.82
CA ILE A 206 -2.87 29.03 -5.20
C ILE A 206 -2.36 30.43 -4.83
N ILE A 207 -2.42 31.38 -5.76
CA ILE A 207 -1.95 32.75 -5.52
C ILE A 207 -2.75 33.42 -4.41
N LYS A 208 -4.08 33.25 -4.41
CA LYS A 208 -4.96 33.80 -3.38
C LYS A 208 -4.66 33.25 -1.98
N VAL A 209 -4.47 31.93 -1.86
CA VAL A 209 -4.12 31.28 -0.58
C VAL A 209 -2.72 31.69 -0.14
N SER A 210 -1.75 31.74 -1.06
CA SER A 210 -0.38 32.21 -0.81
C SER A 210 -0.35 33.64 -0.26
N CYS A 211 -1.14 34.55 -0.84
CA CYS A 211 -1.27 35.92 -0.36
C CYS A 211 -1.93 35.98 1.03
N LYS A 212 -3.00 35.20 1.26
CA LYS A 212 -3.67 35.12 2.58
C LYS A 212 -2.71 34.64 3.67
N LEU A 213 -1.84 33.68 3.36
CA LEU A 213 -0.83 33.15 4.29
C LEU A 213 0.46 33.98 4.34
N GLN A 214 0.49 35.13 3.65
CA GLN A 214 1.62 36.06 3.61
C GLN A 214 2.94 35.38 3.22
N LEU A 215 2.88 34.46 2.24
CA LEU A 215 4.08 33.84 1.70
C LEU A 215 4.95 34.90 1.02
N LYS A 216 6.25 34.86 1.30
CA LYS A 216 7.21 35.89 0.88
C LYS A 216 7.31 35.99 -0.64
N GLY A 217 7.24 37.21 -1.16
CA GLY A 217 7.48 37.52 -2.57
C GLY A 217 6.27 37.37 -3.49
N ILE A 218 5.16 36.79 -3.00
CA ILE A 218 3.98 36.52 -3.83
C ILE A 218 3.08 37.75 -3.89
N THR A 219 2.75 38.19 -5.11
CA THR A 219 1.85 39.31 -5.38
C THR A 219 0.44 38.81 -5.70
N ALA A 220 -0.57 39.62 -5.34
CA ALA A 220 -1.96 39.33 -5.66
C ALA A 220 -2.23 39.52 -7.16
N THR A 221 -1.87 38.51 -7.94
CA THR A 221 -2.08 38.43 -9.39
C THR A 221 -3.28 37.55 -9.68
N VAL A 222 -4.13 37.96 -10.62
CA VAL A 222 -5.26 37.16 -11.12
C VAL A 222 -5.08 36.99 -12.61
N PHE A 223 -5.00 35.74 -13.06
CA PHE A 223 -4.92 35.39 -14.47
C PHE A 223 -6.34 35.23 -15.04
N THR A 224 -6.59 35.82 -16.21
CA THR A 224 -7.88 35.74 -16.91
C THR A 224 -7.85 34.65 -17.99
N PRO A 225 -9.01 34.17 -18.47
CA PRO A 225 -9.07 33.18 -19.55
C PRO A 225 -8.31 33.55 -20.82
N ASP A 226 -8.10 34.84 -21.10
CA ASP A 226 -7.31 35.31 -22.24
C ASP A 226 -5.83 34.89 -22.19
N THR A 227 -5.35 34.53 -21.00
CA THR A 227 -3.97 34.03 -20.80
C THR A 227 -3.80 32.57 -21.19
N LEU A 228 -4.91 31.84 -21.37
CA LEU A 228 -4.86 30.42 -21.70
C LEU A 228 -4.25 30.21 -23.10
N PRO A 229 -3.40 29.18 -23.25
CA PRO A 229 -2.81 28.89 -24.55
C PRO A 229 -3.86 28.40 -25.54
N LYS A 230 -3.61 28.64 -26.84
CA LYS A 230 -4.47 28.13 -27.91
C LYS A 230 -4.61 26.60 -27.80
N GLN A 231 -5.86 26.17 -27.76
CA GLN A 231 -6.26 24.76 -27.80
C GLN A 231 -6.33 24.31 -29.28
N TYR A 232 -5.90 23.08 -29.53
CA TYR A 232 -5.94 22.47 -30.85
C TYR A 232 -7.03 21.39 -30.87
N LEU A 233 -7.59 21.13 -32.05
CA LEU A 233 -8.55 20.05 -32.23
C LEU A 233 -7.88 18.70 -31.93
N ASP A 234 -8.60 17.82 -31.24
CA ASP A 234 -8.16 16.46 -30.99
C ASP A 234 -7.93 15.71 -32.31
N ASP A 235 -6.81 15.01 -32.44
CA ASP A 235 -6.54 14.14 -33.58
C ASP A 235 -7.42 12.88 -33.49
N PRO A 236 -8.40 12.68 -34.41
CA PRO A 236 -9.28 11.52 -34.39
C PRO A 236 -8.52 10.19 -34.52
N SER A 237 -7.31 10.20 -35.11
CA SER A 237 -6.47 9.01 -35.27
C SER A 237 -5.97 8.45 -33.92
N ILE A 238 -5.99 9.26 -32.85
CA ILE A 238 -5.65 8.84 -31.48
C ILE A 238 -6.78 7.96 -30.91
N ALA A 239 -8.03 8.39 -31.09
CA ALA A 239 -9.19 7.63 -30.64
C ALA A 239 -9.30 6.31 -31.41
N GLU A 240 -9.09 6.33 -32.73
CA GLU A 240 -9.09 5.14 -33.57
C GLU A 240 -8.02 4.12 -33.14
N GLN A 241 -6.77 4.55 -32.92
CA GLN A 241 -5.71 3.66 -32.41
C GLN A 241 -6.09 3.09 -31.05
N SER A 242 -6.69 3.90 -30.18
CA SER A 242 -7.07 3.48 -28.83
C SER A 242 -8.12 2.37 -28.87
N ILE A 243 -9.19 2.56 -29.67
CA ILE A 243 -10.26 1.57 -29.86
C ILE A 243 -9.70 0.26 -30.42
N LYS A 244 -8.84 0.34 -31.45
CA LYS A 244 -8.21 -0.84 -32.05
C LYS A 244 -7.34 -1.60 -31.04
N SER A 245 -6.59 -0.88 -30.22
CA SER A 245 -5.72 -1.47 -29.20
C SER A 245 -6.53 -2.17 -28.11
N ASP A 246 -7.63 -1.56 -27.67
CA ASP A 246 -8.54 -2.16 -26.69
C ASP A 246 -9.21 -3.42 -27.24
N ALA A 247 -9.73 -3.38 -28.46
CA ALA A 247 -10.33 -4.54 -29.11
C ALA A 247 -9.33 -5.71 -29.24
N SER A 248 -8.09 -5.42 -29.65
CA SER A 248 -7.03 -6.43 -29.77
C SER A 248 -6.71 -7.10 -28.43
N ILE A 249 -6.70 -6.35 -27.34
CA ILE A 249 -6.40 -6.88 -26.00
C ILE A 249 -7.57 -7.68 -25.46
N CYS A 250 -8.81 -7.22 -25.66
CA CYS A 250 -10.00 -7.99 -25.31
C CYS A 250 -9.99 -9.35 -26.00
N SER A 251 -9.76 -9.40 -27.33
CA SER A 251 -9.68 -10.66 -28.08
C SER A 251 -8.53 -11.57 -27.59
N TYR A 252 -7.41 -10.99 -27.17
CA TYR A 252 -6.29 -11.75 -26.60
C TYR A 252 -6.63 -12.35 -25.22
N VAL A 253 -7.31 -11.60 -24.36
CA VAL A 253 -7.77 -12.10 -23.05
C VAL A 253 -8.82 -13.21 -23.24
N GLU A 254 -9.72 -13.05 -24.20
CA GLU A 254 -10.71 -14.07 -24.56
C GLU A 254 -10.08 -15.35 -25.14
N SER A 255 -8.97 -15.24 -25.88
CA SER A 255 -8.27 -16.43 -26.36
C SER A 255 -7.55 -17.14 -25.22
N LEU A 256 -6.88 -16.39 -24.33
CA LEU A 256 -6.25 -16.96 -23.14
C LEU A 256 -7.25 -17.62 -22.20
N SER A 257 -8.44 -17.06 -22.00
CA SER A 257 -9.46 -17.67 -21.14
C SER A 257 -10.01 -18.98 -21.71
N LYS A 258 -10.01 -19.14 -23.04
CA LYS A 258 -10.35 -20.41 -23.71
C LYS A 258 -9.22 -21.44 -23.61
N THR A 259 -7.96 -21.01 -23.72
CA THR A 259 -6.79 -21.89 -23.63
C THR A 259 -6.51 -22.35 -22.21
N TYR A 260 -6.71 -21.48 -21.24
CA TYR A 260 -6.54 -21.73 -19.81
C TYR A 260 -7.86 -21.46 -19.10
N PRO A 261 -8.86 -22.36 -19.24
CA PRO A 261 -10.07 -22.28 -18.41
C PRO A 261 -9.60 -22.24 -16.95
N GLY A 262 -10.08 -21.29 -16.16
CA GLY A 262 -9.56 -21.01 -14.82
C GLY A 262 -9.39 -22.29 -14.02
N GLY A 263 -8.15 -22.77 -13.89
CA GLY A 263 -7.86 -24.02 -13.17
C GLY A 263 -8.29 -23.91 -11.72
N ASP A 264 -8.72 -25.03 -11.12
CA ASP A 264 -9.21 -25.22 -9.75
C ASP A 264 -9.35 -23.95 -8.88
N LEU A 265 -10.19 -23.01 -9.34
CA LEU A 265 -10.58 -21.86 -8.52
C LEU A 265 -11.31 -22.36 -7.26
N GLU A 266 -11.98 -23.51 -7.37
CA GLU A 266 -12.56 -24.26 -6.26
C GLU A 266 -11.53 -24.62 -5.17
N ALA A 267 -10.27 -24.92 -5.52
CA ALA A 267 -9.24 -25.23 -4.53
C ALA A 267 -8.78 -23.99 -3.74
N LYS A 268 -8.88 -22.78 -4.33
CA LYS A 268 -8.47 -21.52 -3.68
C LYS A 268 -9.62 -20.85 -2.92
N ALA A 269 -10.81 -20.79 -3.51
CA ALA A 269 -11.99 -20.13 -2.97
C ALA A 269 -13.20 -21.08 -3.04
N PRO A 270 -13.41 -21.96 -2.04
CA PRO A 270 -14.34 -23.09 -2.14
C PRO A 270 -15.80 -22.68 -2.39
N LEU A 271 -16.19 -21.46 -1.99
CA LEU A 271 -17.56 -20.96 -2.15
C LEU A 271 -17.80 -20.22 -3.48
N ASN A 272 -16.76 -19.94 -4.28
CA ASN A 272 -16.83 -19.14 -5.52
C ASN A 272 -17.62 -17.81 -5.41
N LEU A 273 -17.83 -17.27 -4.20
CA LEU A 273 -18.66 -16.08 -3.96
C LEU A 273 -18.11 -14.81 -4.63
N ALA A 274 -16.81 -14.78 -4.90
CA ALA A 274 -16.19 -13.72 -5.68
C ALA A 274 -16.79 -13.59 -7.10
N GLN A 275 -17.37 -14.67 -7.64
CA GLN A 275 -18.05 -14.72 -8.94
C GLN A 275 -19.56 -14.50 -8.85
N SER A 276 -20.10 -14.34 -7.63
CA SER A 276 -21.51 -14.06 -7.46
C SER A 276 -21.90 -12.76 -8.18
N GLN A 277 -23.11 -12.74 -8.75
CA GLN A 277 -23.60 -11.56 -9.45
C GLN A 277 -23.56 -10.30 -8.57
N GLU A 278 -23.91 -10.41 -7.28
CA GLU A 278 -23.83 -9.29 -6.33
C GLU A 278 -22.40 -8.73 -6.19
N ALA A 279 -21.39 -9.61 -6.10
CA ALA A 279 -19.99 -9.20 -5.97
C ALA A 279 -19.45 -8.55 -7.25
N VAL A 280 -19.83 -9.07 -8.42
CA VAL A 280 -19.48 -8.50 -9.72
C VAL A 280 -20.13 -7.12 -9.90
N GLU A 281 -21.41 -6.98 -9.59
CA GLU A 281 -22.11 -5.69 -9.68
C GLU A 281 -21.51 -4.63 -8.74
N ALA A 282 -21.13 -5.02 -7.53
CA ALA A 282 -20.44 -4.13 -6.59
C ALA A 282 -19.09 -3.66 -7.15
N SER A 283 -18.35 -4.57 -7.81
CA SER A 283 -17.08 -4.31 -8.47
C SER A 283 -17.22 -3.34 -9.65
N VAL A 284 -18.23 -3.54 -10.51
CA VAL A 284 -18.52 -2.65 -11.64
C VAL A 284 -18.93 -1.26 -11.15
N LYS A 285 -19.79 -1.16 -10.12
CA LYS A 285 -20.16 0.12 -9.51
C LYS A 285 -18.94 0.86 -8.95
N ALA A 286 -18.03 0.14 -8.30
CA ALA A 286 -16.78 0.72 -7.79
C ALA A 286 -15.86 1.20 -8.91
N PHE A 287 -15.72 0.43 -10.00
CA PHE A 287 -14.96 0.84 -11.17
C PHE A 287 -15.51 2.14 -11.78
N SER A 288 -16.82 2.24 -11.98
CA SER A 288 -17.44 3.44 -12.54
C SER A 288 -17.27 4.68 -11.64
N LYS A 289 -17.23 4.51 -10.32
CA LYS A 289 -17.11 5.63 -9.37
C LYS A 289 -15.67 6.06 -9.11
N TYR A 290 -14.74 5.10 -8.94
CA TYR A 290 -13.37 5.39 -8.49
C TYR A 290 -12.30 5.13 -9.55
N GLY A 291 -12.65 4.46 -10.66
CA GLY A 291 -11.70 3.88 -11.58
C GLY A 291 -11.03 2.62 -11.00
N LEU A 292 -9.88 2.26 -11.58
CA LEU A 292 -9.19 1.01 -11.24
C LEU A 292 -8.28 1.14 -10.02
N GLY A 293 -7.61 2.27 -9.81
CA GLY A 293 -6.59 2.38 -8.77
C GLY A 293 -6.53 3.75 -8.11
N PRO A 294 -6.07 3.79 -6.86
CA PRO A 294 -6.11 4.98 -5.99
C PRO A 294 -4.99 6.00 -6.29
N SER A 295 -3.99 5.62 -7.09
CA SER A 295 -2.87 6.47 -7.54
C SER A 295 -1.94 7.03 -6.44
N SER A 296 -2.11 6.59 -5.19
CA SER A 296 -1.36 7.08 -4.03
C SER A 296 -1.51 6.17 -2.82
N ALA A 297 -0.68 6.40 -1.81
CA ALA A 297 -0.71 5.67 -0.54
C ALA A 297 -1.93 6.05 0.32
N ARG A 298 -2.30 5.17 1.25
CA ARG A 298 -3.46 5.37 2.15
C ARG A 298 -3.40 6.66 2.92
N TRP A 299 -2.22 7.00 3.45
CA TRP A 299 -2.02 8.19 4.29
C TRP A 299 -2.24 9.52 3.54
N PHE A 300 -2.11 9.51 2.22
CA PHE A 300 -2.22 10.72 1.41
C PHE A 300 -3.65 10.85 0.83
N TYR A 301 -3.84 10.87 -0.49
CA TYR A 301 -5.18 10.85 -1.11
C TYR A 301 -5.64 9.46 -1.57
N GLY A 302 -4.92 8.39 -1.23
CA GLY A 302 -5.25 7.03 -1.65
C GLY A 302 -6.41 6.38 -0.88
N THR A 303 -7.00 7.06 0.12
CA THR A 303 -8.11 6.51 0.91
C THR A 303 -9.47 6.96 0.36
N PHE A 304 -10.22 6.02 -0.22
CA PHE A 304 -11.61 6.18 -0.61
C PHE A 304 -12.59 5.63 0.43
N ASP A 305 -13.83 6.10 0.37
CA ASP A 305 -14.95 5.68 1.21
C ASP A 305 -15.24 4.18 1.13
N VAL A 306 -15.01 3.53 -0.01
CA VAL A 306 -15.11 2.06 -0.15
C VAL A 306 -14.16 1.31 0.79
N PHE A 307 -12.94 1.80 1.00
CA PHE A 307 -12.00 1.19 1.94
C PHE A 307 -12.46 1.38 3.39
N ILE A 308 -12.94 2.58 3.72
CA ILE A 308 -13.46 2.90 5.05
C ILE A 308 -14.69 2.03 5.37
N ALA A 309 -15.57 1.82 4.39
CA ALA A 309 -16.74 0.95 4.54
C ALA A 309 -16.34 -0.51 4.81
N LEU A 310 -15.36 -1.03 4.08
CA LEU A 310 -14.80 -2.36 4.29
C LEU A 310 -14.12 -2.48 5.68
N GLU A 311 -13.31 -1.50 6.08
CA GLU A 311 -12.69 -1.47 7.41
C GLU A 311 -13.71 -1.46 8.54
N ARG A 312 -14.81 -0.70 8.39
CA ARG A 312 -15.91 -0.70 9.37
C ARG A 312 -16.63 -2.04 9.46
N ARG A 313 -16.72 -2.79 8.35
CA ARG A 313 -17.30 -4.13 8.32
C ARG A 313 -16.38 -5.14 9.01
N LEU A 314 -15.10 -5.15 8.67
CA LEU A 314 -14.08 -5.99 9.31
C LEU A 314 -13.99 -5.74 10.83
N ALA A 315 -14.06 -4.48 11.25
CA ALA A 315 -14.03 -4.12 12.68
C ALA A 315 -15.20 -4.69 13.51
N LYS A 316 -16.27 -5.17 12.85
CA LYS A 316 -17.46 -5.76 13.48
C LYS A 316 -17.58 -7.27 13.27
N LEU A 317 -16.58 -7.89 12.66
CA LEU A 317 -16.68 -9.27 12.19
C LEU A 317 -16.74 -10.29 13.33
N TYR A 318 -16.00 -10.04 14.43
CA TYR A 318 -15.83 -11.00 15.52
C TYR A 318 -16.32 -10.43 16.86
N PRO A 319 -17.53 -10.80 17.32
CA PRO A 319 -18.03 -10.49 18.66
C PRO A 319 -17.04 -10.82 19.80
N SER A 320 -16.27 -11.91 19.68
CA SER A 320 -15.32 -12.34 20.70
C SER A 320 -14.18 -11.33 20.87
N LEU A 321 -13.63 -10.87 19.75
CA LEU A 321 -12.60 -9.85 19.73
C LEU A 321 -13.09 -8.53 20.31
N GLN A 322 -14.34 -8.14 20.03
CA GLN A 322 -14.97 -6.95 20.60
C GLN A 322 -15.18 -7.07 22.11
N ARG A 323 -15.56 -8.26 22.60
CA ARG A 323 -15.72 -8.51 24.03
C ARG A 323 -14.37 -8.48 24.77
N HIS A 324 -13.28 -8.89 24.12
CA HIS A 324 -11.94 -8.83 24.70
C HIS A 324 -11.32 -7.42 24.63
N SER A 325 -11.26 -6.85 23.41
CA SER A 325 -10.49 -5.64 23.10
C SER A 325 -11.33 -4.35 23.19
N GLY A 326 -12.63 -4.47 23.43
CA GLY A 326 -13.57 -3.36 23.40
C GLY A 326 -13.88 -2.90 21.97
N ARG A 327 -13.77 -1.59 21.72
CA ARG A 327 -14.00 -1.05 20.39
C ARG A 327 -12.87 -1.48 19.46
N CYS A 328 -13.19 -2.26 18.43
CA CYS A 328 -12.23 -2.66 17.41
C CYS A 328 -12.20 -1.69 16.23
N ARG A 329 -11.09 -1.71 15.49
CA ARG A 329 -10.94 -1.08 14.18
C ARG A 329 -10.21 -2.07 13.26
N ALA A 330 -10.33 -1.86 11.95
CA ALA A 330 -9.56 -2.60 10.96
C ALA A 330 -8.74 -1.65 10.08
N MET A 331 -7.69 -2.18 9.49
CA MET A 331 -6.82 -1.48 8.55
C MET A 331 -6.55 -2.38 7.34
N LEU A 332 -6.71 -1.84 6.14
CA LEU A 332 -6.39 -2.55 4.88
C LEU A 332 -5.02 -2.13 4.34
N GLY A 333 -4.38 -3.06 3.64
CA GLY A 333 -3.12 -2.84 2.94
C GLY A 333 -3.11 -3.54 1.60
N THR A 334 -2.13 -3.18 0.76
CA THR A 334 -2.01 -3.61 -0.64
C THR A 334 -2.24 -5.10 -0.83
N ASP A 335 -1.60 -5.89 0.03
CA ASP A 335 -1.51 -7.33 0.01
C ASP A 335 -1.16 -7.81 1.44
N ALA A 336 -1.42 -9.09 1.73
CA ALA A 336 -1.17 -9.66 3.05
C ALA A 336 0.31 -9.72 3.42
N HIS A 337 1.20 -9.92 2.44
CA HIS A 337 2.65 -10.01 2.68
C HIS A 337 3.22 -8.67 3.16
N THR A 338 3.02 -7.59 2.40
CA THR A 338 3.44 -6.21 2.75
C THR A 338 2.80 -5.75 4.05
N MET A 339 1.54 -6.16 4.31
CA MET A 339 0.86 -5.83 5.55
C MET A 339 1.49 -6.53 6.76
N MET A 340 1.73 -7.84 6.67
CA MET A 340 2.36 -8.63 7.73
C MET A 340 3.78 -8.14 8.04
N LEU A 341 4.57 -7.89 7.00
CA LEU A 341 5.92 -7.34 7.11
C LEU A 341 5.90 -5.99 7.87
N SER A 342 4.96 -5.11 7.54
CA SER A 342 4.80 -3.81 8.20
C SER A 342 4.33 -3.94 9.65
N LEU A 343 3.42 -4.88 9.95
CA LEU A 343 2.94 -5.16 11.30
C LEU A 343 4.07 -5.60 12.21
N LEU A 344 4.85 -6.61 11.80
CA LEU A 344 5.93 -7.14 12.60
C LEU A 344 7.07 -6.13 12.74
N SER A 345 7.38 -5.39 11.68
CA SER A 345 8.33 -4.27 11.76
C SER A 345 7.86 -3.20 12.75
N ALA A 346 6.56 -2.96 12.90
CA ALA A 346 6.05 -2.04 13.91
C ALA A 346 6.14 -2.63 15.32
N CYS A 347 5.76 -3.90 15.49
CA CYS A 347 5.82 -4.61 16.77
C CYS A 347 7.26 -4.81 17.29
N ALA A 348 8.26 -4.91 16.41
CA ALA A 348 9.67 -5.02 16.76
C ALA A 348 10.27 -3.74 17.35
N ASN A 349 9.64 -2.58 17.17
CA ASN A 349 10.12 -1.33 17.76
C ASN A 349 9.80 -1.29 19.28
N PRO A 350 10.80 -1.08 20.15
CA PRO A 350 10.56 -0.91 21.57
C PRO A 350 9.82 0.41 21.83
N TYR A 351 8.72 0.34 22.58
CA TYR A 351 7.89 1.51 22.92
C TYR A 351 8.31 2.18 24.24
N THR A 352 8.99 1.45 25.12
CA THR A 352 9.21 1.87 26.51
C THR A 352 10.65 1.58 26.93
N SER A 353 11.34 2.59 27.46
CA SER A 353 12.68 2.42 28.02
C SER A 353 12.65 1.45 29.21
N GLY A 354 13.66 0.59 29.32
CA GLY A 354 13.79 -0.38 30.40
C GLY A 354 12.82 -1.57 30.33
N VAL A 355 12.11 -1.76 29.21
CA VAL A 355 11.30 -2.94 28.94
C VAL A 355 11.91 -3.68 27.75
N MET A 356 12.24 -4.95 27.93
CA MET A 356 12.75 -5.78 26.83
C MET A 356 11.58 -6.27 25.96
N ASN A 357 11.67 -6.03 24.66
CA ASN A 357 10.70 -6.41 23.66
C ASN A 357 11.14 -7.72 22.99
N ILE A 358 10.32 -8.77 23.06
CA ILE A 358 10.66 -10.08 22.53
C ILE A 358 9.60 -10.49 21.51
N LEU A 359 10.04 -10.85 20.31
CA LEU A 359 9.20 -11.43 19.28
C LEU A 359 9.53 -12.91 19.15
N LEU A 360 8.50 -13.75 19.20
CA LEU A 360 8.60 -15.20 19.06
C LEU A 360 7.96 -15.60 17.74
N ILE A 361 8.79 -16.11 16.84
CA ILE A 361 8.40 -16.45 15.46
C ILE A 361 8.74 -17.93 15.19
N PRO A 362 7.80 -18.74 14.69
CA PRO A 362 8.13 -20.10 14.30
C PRO A 362 9.04 -20.10 13.05
N THR A 363 10.01 -20.99 12.97
CA THR A 363 10.90 -21.12 11.78
C THR A 363 10.13 -21.54 10.53
N THR A 364 8.94 -22.11 10.71
CA THR A 364 8.00 -22.46 9.63
C THR A 364 7.13 -21.29 9.18
N ALA A 365 7.23 -20.11 9.81
CA ALA A 365 6.45 -18.93 9.42
C ALA A 365 6.77 -18.52 7.97
N SER A 366 5.81 -17.87 7.31
CA SER A 366 6.02 -17.37 5.95
C SER A 366 7.17 -16.36 5.87
N LEU A 367 7.75 -16.21 4.68
CA LEU A 367 8.86 -15.27 4.46
C LEU A 367 8.48 -13.83 4.86
N ALA A 368 7.24 -13.43 4.64
CA ALA A 368 6.70 -12.12 5.07
C ALA A 368 6.87 -11.88 6.57
N VAL A 369 6.68 -12.93 7.37
CA VAL A 369 6.75 -12.88 8.83
C VAL A 369 8.20 -12.77 9.28
N GLN A 370 9.08 -13.58 8.70
CA GLN A 370 10.52 -13.56 9.01
C GLN A 370 11.13 -12.22 8.60
N ASP A 371 10.93 -11.80 7.36
CA ASP A 371 11.40 -10.51 6.84
C ASP A 371 10.86 -9.34 7.67
N GLY A 372 9.58 -9.39 8.07
CA GLY A 372 8.97 -8.37 8.93
C GLY A 372 9.60 -8.27 10.31
N ALA A 373 9.92 -9.40 10.94
CA ALA A 373 10.57 -9.44 12.24
C ALA A 373 12.00 -8.91 12.18
N ASP A 374 12.74 -9.23 11.11
CA ASP A 374 14.16 -8.89 10.94
C ASP A 374 14.38 -7.56 10.20
N LEU A 375 13.32 -6.90 9.70
CA LEU A 375 13.42 -5.69 8.86
C LEU A 375 14.13 -4.53 9.56
N ASN A 376 13.95 -4.41 10.87
CA ASN A 376 14.53 -3.31 11.64
C ASN A 376 15.99 -3.60 11.98
N ARG A 377 16.80 -2.55 12.08
CA ARG A 377 18.16 -2.68 12.60
C ARG A 377 18.13 -3.31 14.00
N PRO A 378 19.03 -4.26 14.31
CA PRO A 378 19.11 -4.87 15.64
C PRO A 378 19.25 -3.81 16.74
N ARG A 379 18.54 -4.01 17.85
CA ARG A 379 18.59 -3.13 19.04
C ARG A 379 18.83 -3.97 20.28
N ALA A 380 19.47 -3.38 21.29
CA ALA A 380 19.75 -4.10 22.54
C ALA A 380 18.46 -4.46 23.30
N GLU A 381 17.42 -3.64 23.15
CA GLU A 381 16.14 -3.80 23.84
C GLU A 381 15.16 -4.73 23.12
N THR A 382 15.46 -5.14 21.88
CA THR A 382 14.60 -6.04 21.09
C THR A 382 15.31 -7.36 20.81
N LYS A 383 14.67 -8.48 21.09
CA LYS A 383 15.13 -9.83 20.70
C LYS A 383 14.12 -10.52 19.82
N ILE A 384 14.57 -11.03 18.68
CA ILE A 384 13.80 -11.93 17.82
C ILE A 384 14.25 -13.35 18.13
N ILE A 385 13.31 -14.21 18.51
CA ILE A 385 13.60 -15.60 18.89
C ILE A 385 12.81 -16.50 17.95
N TYR A 386 13.55 -17.26 17.15
CA TYR A 386 12.99 -18.28 16.29
C TYR A 386 12.87 -19.63 17.03
N TYR A 387 11.76 -20.33 16.82
CA TYR A 387 11.52 -21.65 17.40
C TYR A 387 10.91 -22.62 16.37
N GLU A 388 11.22 -23.90 16.46
CA GLU A 388 10.74 -24.88 15.47
C GLU A 388 9.28 -25.31 15.68
N LYS A 389 8.93 -25.64 16.93
CA LYS A 389 7.59 -26.10 17.33
C LYS A 389 7.15 -25.36 18.58
N LEU A 390 5.84 -25.22 18.76
CA LEU A 390 5.26 -24.56 19.92
C LEU A 390 5.71 -25.20 21.25
N ASP A 391 6.00 -26.51 21.27
CA ASP A 391 6.53 -27.19 22.45
C ASP A 391 7.91 -26.66 22.89
N ASN A 392 8.72 -26.15 21.96
CA ASN A 392 10.03 -25.54 22.25
C ASN A 392 9.89 -24.12 22.82
N LEU A 393 8.69 -23.52 22.77
CA LEU A 393 8.41 -22.18 23.27
C LEU A 393 8.77 -22.06 24.75
N VAL A 394 8.43 -23.06 25.56
CA VAL A 394 8.70 -23.09 27.01
C VAL A 394 10.20 -23.01 27.28
N ALA A 395 11.01 -23.80 26.55
CA ALA A 395 12.46 -23.78 26.70
C ALA A 395 13.04 -22.40 26.33
N LYS A 396 12.58 -21.82 25.21
CA LYS A 396 13.00 -20.48 24.77
C LYS A 396 12.57 -19.35 25.71
N LEU A 397 11.39 -19.46 26.33
CA LEU A 397 10.94 -18.51 27.35
C LEU A 397 11.79 -18.60 28.63
N ARG A 398 12.29 -19.79 28.99
CA ARG A 398 13.19 -19.97 30.14
C ARG A 398 14.61 -19.45 29.89
N GLU A 399 15.06 -19.42 28.64
CA GLU A 399 16.34 -18.84 28.21
C GLU A 399 16.33 -17.29 28.22
N LEU A 400 15.18 -16.65 28.45
CA LEU A 400 15.10 -15.21 28.51
C LEU A 400 16.00 -14.64 29.62
N PRO A 401 16.68 -13.50 29.37
CA PRO A 401 17.62 -12.94 30.33
C PRO A 401 16.93 -12.63 31.66
N ILE A 402 17.42 -13.25 32.73
CA ILE A 402 16.91 -13.12 34.11
C ILE A 402 16.94 -11.64 34.55
N ASP A 403 17.89 -10.87 34.02
CA ASP A 403 18.11 -9.45 34.37
C ASP A 403 16.98 -8.50 33.88
N ALA A 404 16.13 -8.94 32.94
CA ALA A 404 15.07 -8.10 32.42
C ALA A 404 13.86 -8.07 33.38
N SER A 405 13.77 -7.02 34.19
CA SER A 405 12.65 -6.84 35.16
C SER A 405 11.26 -6.69 34.51
N LYS A 406 11.19 -6.28 33.24
CA LYS A 406 9.94 -6.01 32.51
C LYS A 406 10.05 -6.48 31.06
N LEU A 407 9.05 -7.23 30.62
CA LEU A 407 9.00 -7.86 29.30
C LEU A 407 7.72 -7.49 28.55
N HIS A 408 7.86 -7.19 27.26
CA HIS A 408 6.78 -7.22 26.29
C HIS A 408 7.01 -8.40 25.35
N LEU A 409 5.97 -9.20 25.16
CA LEU A 409 6.05 -10.40 24.35
C LEU A 409 5.10 -10.29 23.15
N THR A 410 5.57 -10.61 21.96
CA THR A 410 4.75 -10.72 20.74
C THR A 410 4.90 -12.13 20.19
N LEU A 411 3.79 -12.87 20.09
CA LEU A 411 3.77 -14.19 19.46
C LEU A 411 3.06 -14.09 18.12
N TYR A 412 3.69 -14.65 17.10
CA TYR A 412 3.03 -14.96 15.84
C TYR A 412 2.47 -16.37 15.90
N LEU A 413 1.17 -16.51 15.66
CA LEU A 413 0.44 -17.76 15.68
C LEU A 413 -0.37 -17.89 14.39
N GLN A 414 -0.05 -18.89 13.57
CA GLN A 414 -0.94 -19.30 12.48
C GLN A 414 -2.17 -19.98 13.09
N THR A 415 -3.37 -19.49 12.77
CA THR A 415 -4.61 -20.02 13.37
C THR A 415 -5.06 -21.31 12.71
N THR A 416 -4.85 -21.42 11.40
CA THR A 416 -5.21 -22.58 10.60
C THR A 416 -4.11 -22.89 9.59
N SER A 417 -3.85 -24.17 9.35
CA SER A 417 -2.99 -24.58 8.23
C SER A 417 -3.62 -24.18 6.89
N HIS A 418 -2.81 -24.09 5.83
CA HIS A 418 -3.28 -23.65 4.50
C HIS A 418 -4.40 -24.53 3.91
N ASP A 419 -4.42 -25.82 4.27
CA ASP A 419 -5.45 -26.82 3.95
C ASP A 419 -6.66 -26.79 4.90
N GLY A 420 -6.62 -25.98 5.96
CA GLY A 420 -7.66 -25.90 6.99
C GLY A 420 -7.73 -27.10 7.93
N SER A 421 -6.80 -28.06 7.86
CA SER A 421 -6.87 -29.32 8.61
C SER A 421 -6.50 -29.19 10.09
N SER A 422 -5.58 -28.29 10.42
CA SER A 422 -5.15 -28.02 11.78
C SER A 422 -5.67 -26.67 12.26
N ILE A 423 -6.14 -26.64 13.51
CA ILE A 423 -6.71 -25.47 14.18
C ILE A 423 -5.87 -25.19 15.43
N LEU A 424 -5.54 -23.92 15.65
CA LEU A 424 -4.79 -23.46 16.81
C LEU A 424 -5.53 -23.75 18.12
N ASP A 425 -4.90 -24.51 19.01
CA ASP A 425 -5.30 -24.63 20.41
C ASP A 425 -4.76 -23.44 21.22
N LEU A 426 -5.57 -22.38 21.30
CA LEU A 426 -5.23 -21.18 22.05
C LEU A 426 -5.07 -21.44 23.56
N PRO A 427 -5.96 -22.18 24.25
CA PRO A 427 -5.75 -22.57 25.64
C PRO A 427 -4.40 -23.24 25.90
N ALA A 428 -4.01 -24.24 25.09
CA ALA A 428 -2.72 -24.91 25.24
C ALA A 428 -1.55 -23.95 25.04
N THR A 429 -1.65 -23.07 24.03
CA THR A 429 -0.63 -22.02 23.79
C THR A 429 -0.47 -21.09 25.00
N VAL A 430 -1.58 -20.66 25.61
CA VAL A 430 -1.54 -19.81 26.81
C VAL A 430 -0.94 -20.55 28.01
N GLN A 431 -1.23 -21.84 28.17
CA GLN A 431 -0.62 -22.67 29.22
C GLN A 431 0.90 -22.79 29.03
N MET A 432 1.39 -22.91 27.79
CA MET A 432 2.82 -22.92 27.48
C MET A 432 3.48 -21.58 27.84
N ILE A 433 2.85 -20.45 27.53
CA ILE A 433 3.36 -19.12 27.92
C ILE A 433 3.47 -19.02 29.45
N ASN A 434 2.43 -19.40 30.18
CA ASN A 434 2.43 -19.33 31.65
C ASN A 434 3.49 -20.24 32.29
N SER A 435 3.73 -21.43 31.73
CA SER A 435 4.71 -22.40 32.25
C SER A 435 6.16 -22.13 31.84
N GLY A 436 6.37 -21.35 30.76
CA GLY A 436 7.69 -20.91 30.29
C GLY A 436 8.23 -19.69 31.02
N MET A 437 7.37 -18.87 31.63
CA MET A 437 7.78 -17.65 32.33
C MET A 437 8.28 -17.95 33.76
N ASN A 438 9.54 -17.60 34.06
CA ASN A 438 10.13 -17.76 35.39
C ASN A 438 9.45 -16.89 36.45
N ASP A 439 9.09 -15.63 36.11
CA ASP A 439 8.23 -14.76 36.93
C ASP A 439 7.11 -14.16 36.08
N PRO A 440 5.83 -14.58 36.28
CA PRO A 440 4.69 -14.01 35.58
C PRO A 440 4.51 -12.49 35.75
N ASN A 441 5.09 -11.87 36.78
CA ASN A 441 4.99 -10.44 37.02
C ASN A 441 5.92 -9.61 36.12
N GLN A 442 6.95 -10.22 35.52
CA GLN A 442 7.82 -9.58 34.54
C GLN A 442 7.05 -9.21 33.27
N LEU A 443 6.05 -10.02 32.89
CA LEU A 443 5.25 -9.78 31.69
C LEU A 443 4.33 -8.56 31.90
N LYS A 444 4.65 -7.45 31.23
CA LYS A 444 3.89 -6.19 31.26
C LYS A 444 2.94 -6.03 30.08
N GLY A 445 3.18 -6.71 28.97
CA GLY A 445 2.32 -6.70 27.80
C GLY A 445 2.53 -7.94 26.93
N LEU A 446 1.43 -8.45 26.37
CA LEU A 446 1.41 -9.59 25.46
C LEU A 446 0.68 -9.17 24.18
N LYS A 447 1.25 -9.47 23.02
CA LYS A 447 0.58 -9.34 21.72
C LYS A 447 0.46 -10.72 21.11
N LEU A 448 -0.76 -11.11 20.76
CA LEU A 448 -1.02 -12.33 20.00
C LEU A 448 -1.42 -11.94 18.58
N ILE A 449 -0.54 -12.22 17.62
CA ILE A 449 -0.83 -12.06 16.20
C ILE A 449 -1.43 -13.38 15.74
N LEU A 450 -2.73 -13.38 15.51
CA LEU A 450 -3.52 -14.50 14.99
C LEU A 450 -3.59 -14.36 13.47
N ASP A 451 -2.73 -15.09 12.77
CA ASP A 451 -2.72 -15.10 11.31
C ASP A 451 -3.74 -16.08 10.76
N ASP A 452 -4.89 -15.53 10.37
CA ASP A 452 -6.06 -16.21 9.84
C ASP A 452 -6.12 -16.18 8.31
N SER A 453 -4.97 -15.98 7.65
CA SER A 453 -4.84 -16.03 6.19
C SER A 453 -5.22 -17.39 5.59
N GLY A 454 -5.25 -18.46 6.38
CA GLY A 454 -5.75 -19.78 5.98
C GLY A 454 -7.21 -20.05 6.39
N GLY A 455 -7.82 -19.21 7.22
CA GLY A 455 -9.13 -19.47 7.83
C GLY A 455 -10.29 -18.80 7.11
N LEU A 456 -10.14 -17.52 6.74
CA LEU A 456 -11.20 -16.76 6.06
C LEU A 456 -11.64 -17.43 4.76
N GLY A 457 -12.95 -17.58 4.57
CA GLY A 457 -13.56 -18.24 3.42
C GLY A 457 -13.61 -19.77 3.51
N LYS A 458 -13.08 -20.38 4.58
CA LYS A 458 -12.97 -21.83 4.73
C LYS A 458 -13.54 -22.33 6.06
N VAL A 459 -13.15 -21.71 7.18
CA VAL A 459 -13.39 -22.23 8.53
C VAL A 459 -14.46 -21.42 9.27
N GLY A 460 -15.22 -22.08 10.13
CA GLY A 460 -16.31 -21.48 10.91
C GLY A 460 -17.69 -21.63 10.26
N PRO A 461 -18.78 -21.49 11.03
CA PRO A 461 -20.16 -21.66 10.54
C PRO A 461 -20.53 -20.67 9.43
N HIS A 462 -19.94 -19.48 9.41
CA HIS A 462 -20.15 -18.47 8.36
C HIS A 462 -18.96 -18.39 7.40
N HIS A 463 -18.01 -19.31 7.51
CA HIS A 463 -16.72 -19.27 6.81
C HIS A 463 -15.94 -17.96 7.04
N LEU A 464 -16.09 -17.35 8.22
CA LEU A 464 -15.42 -16.08 8.57
C LEU A 464 -14.05 -16.30 9.23
N GLY A 465 -13.64 -17.55 9.43
CA GLY A 465 -12.30 -17.94 9.88
C GLY A 465 -12.24 -18.47 11.30
N TYR A 466 -11.03 -18.48 11.89
CA TYR A 466 -10.77 -19.13 13.17
C TYR A 466 -11.64 -18.61 14.32
N LEU A 467 -11.79 -17.29 14.44
CA LEU A 467 -12.58 -16.72 15.54
C LEU A 467 -14.08 -17.06 15.41
N ASP A 468 -14.61 -17.14 14.20
CA ASP A 468 -16.00 -17.56 13.94
C ASP A 468 -16.23 -19.02 14.36
N LEU A 469 -15.25 -19.91 14.10
CA LEU A 469 -15.27 -21.28 14.60
C LEU A 469 -15.22 -21.35 16.13
N MET A 470 -14.30 -20.63 16.76
CA MET A 470 -14.15 -20.65 18.22
C MET A 470 -15.34 -20.01 18.93
N GLU A 471 -15.97 -18.99 18.34
CA GLU A 471 -17.20 -18.41 18.86
C GLU A 471 -18.36 -19.40 18.86
N ARG A 472 -18.46 -20.26 17.84
CA ARG A 472 -19.44 -21.36 17.80
C ARG A 472 -19.17 -22.39 18.90
N ASP A 473 -17.92 -22.80 19.06
CA ASP A 473 -17.55 -23.94 19.92
C ASP A 473 -17.42 -23.58 21.40
N HIS A 474 -16.97 -22.36 21.70
CA HIS A 474 -16.64 -21.92 23.06
C HIS A 474 -17.37 -20.64 23.48
N GLY A 475 -18.18 -20.05 22.59
CA GLY A 475 -18.90 -18.82 22.84
C GLY A 475 -18.03 -17.57 22.77
N VAL A 476 -18.69 -16.41 22.79
CA VAL A 476 -18.06 -15.09 22.58
C VAL A 476 -17.02 -14.71 23.65
N SER A 477 -17.02 -15.36 24.81
CA SER A 477 -16.08 -15.03 25.90
C SER A 477 -14.81 -15.88 25.91
N PHE A 478 -14.62 -16.77 24.93
CA PHE A 478 -13.54 -17.76 24.94
C PHE A 478 -12.15 -17.13 25.03
N LEU A 479 -11.89 -15.99 24.37
CA LEU A 479 -10.59 -15.30 24.46
C LEU A 479 -10.22 -14.93 25.91
N ASN A 480 -11.18 -14.38 26.65
CA ASN A 480 -10.98 -14.01 28.06
C ASN A 480 -10.84 -15.26 28.95
N GLN A 481 -11.57 -16.33 28.64
CA GLN A 481 -11.49 -17.59 29.38
C GLN A 481 -10.15 -18.29 29.16
N SER A 482 -9.68 -18.39 27.92
CA SER A 482 -8.41 -18.99 27.54
C SER A 482 -7.22 -18.21 28.11
N LEU A 483 -7.27 -16.87 28.07
CA LEU A 483 -6.20 -16.02 28.63
C LEU A 483 -6.20 -15.98 30.16
N GLY A 484 -7.38 -16.11 30.78
CA GLY A 484 -7.55 -16.02 32.23
C GLY A 484 -7.34 -14.61 32.79
N ILE A 485 -7.63 -14.46 34.08
CA ILE A 485 -7.73 -13.14 34.77
C ILE A 485 -6.40 -12.36 34.75
N LYS A 486 -5.26 -13.05 34.74
CA LYS A 486 -3.93 -12.42 34.82
C LYS A 486 -3.42 -11.89 33.48
N LEU A 487 -3.63 -12.63 32.39
CA LEU A 487 -3.10 -12.27 31.06
C LEU A 487 -4.10 -11.46 30.24
N ALA A 488 -5.41 -11.78 30.31
CA ALA A 488 -6.43 -11.10 29.53
C ALA A 488 -6.31 -9.56 29.53
N PRO A 489 -6.15 -8.86 30.67
CA PRO A 489 -6.05 -7.39 30.66
C PRO A 489 -4.74 -6.83 30.07
N LYS A 490 -3.72 -7.67 29.87
CA LYS A 490 -2.40 -7.29 29.32
C LYS A 490 -2.22 -7.73 27.87
N THR A 491 -3.17 -8.48 27.32
CA THR A 491 -3.08 -9.05 25.98
C THR A 491 -3.76 -8.13 24.98
N GLU A 492 -3.05 -7.81 23.90
CA GLU A 492 -3.62 -7.23 22.69
C GLU A 492 -3.71 -8.34 21.64
N ILE A 493 -4.91 -8.54 21.09
CA ILE A 493 -5.14 -9.53 20.05
C ILE A 493 -5.19 -8.81 18.70
N ILE A 494 -4.39 -9.31 17.77
CA ILE A 494 -4.25 -8.76 16.42
C ILE A 494 -4.60 -9.88 15.45
N VAL A 495 -5.72 -9.75 14.74
CA VAL A 495 -6.13 -10.72 13.72
C VAL A 495 -5.64 -10.21 12.38
N THR A 496 -4.93 -11.03 11.63
CA THR A 496 -4.51 -10.73 10.26
C THR A 496 -5.15 -11.70 9.28
N GLY A 497 -5.40 -11.27 8.05
CA GLY A 497 -5.87 -12.17 7.02
C GLY A 497 -5.60 -11.68 5.60
N SER A 498 -5.83 -12.57 4.64
CA SER A 498 -5.58 -12.36 3.21
C SER A 498 -6.88 -12.56 2.41
N PHE A 499 -7.28 -11.53 1.67
CA PHE A 499 -8.35 -11.66 0.67
C PHE A 499 -7.90 -12.46 -0.54
N PHE A 500 -6.60 -12.58 -0.76
CA PHE A 500 -6.06 -13.35 -1.88
C PHE A 500 -6.27 -14.84 -1.65
N ASN A 501 -5.97 -15.31 -0.43
CA ASN A 501 -6.22 -16.70 -0.05
C ASN A 501 -7.71 -17.02 0.09
N ALA A 502 -8.52 -16.06 0.54
CA ALA A 502 -9.95 -16.28 0.75
C ALA A 502 -10.77 -16.19 -0.56
N PHE A 503 -10.51 -15.17 -1.38
CA PHE A 503 -11.37 -14.76 -2.50
C PHE A 503 -10.61 -14.60 -3.83
N GLY A 504 -9.30 -14.87 -3.87
CA GLY A 504 -8.46 -14.67 -5.06
C GLY A 504 -8.22 -13.21 -5.43
N GLN A 505 -8.47 -12.27 -4.51
CA GLN A 505 -8.29 -10.83 -4.75
C GLN A 505 -7.18 -10.25 -3.91
N GLN A 506 -6.36 -9.37 -4.48
CA GLN A 506 -5.28 -8.74 -3.73
C GLN A 506 -5.82 -7.91 -2.57
N GLY A 507 -5.15 -8.03 -1.41
CA GLY A 507 -5.48 -7.25 -0.23
C GLY A 507 -5.23 -8.02 1.06
N GLY A 508 -4.55 -7.34 1.98
CA GLY A 508 -4.38 -7.79 3.36
C GLY A 508 -5.17 -6.93 4.33
N TYR A 509 -5.54 -7.50 5.48
CA TYR A 509 -6.18 -6.74 6.54
C TYR A 509 -5.65 -7.09 7.93
N ILE A 510 -5.80 -6.13 8.84
CA ILE A 510 -5.53 -6.29 10.28
C ILE A 510 -6.76 -5.80 11.05
N ILE A 511 -7.19 -6.55 12.06
CA ILE A 511 -8.26 -6.18 13.00
C ILE A 511 -7.71 -6.29 14.42
N SER A 512 -7.89 -5.25 15.23
CA SER A 512 -7.43 -5.21 16.62
C SER A 512 -8.18 -4.11 17.39
N SER A 513 -7.78 -3.81 18.63
CA SER A 513 -8.33 -2.68 19.38
C SER A 513 -8.20 -1.37 18.59
N ALA A 514 -9.17 -0.47 18.75
CA ALA A 514 -9.15 0.82 18.06
C ALA A 514 -7.90 1.64 18.39
N SER A 515 -7.47 1.59 19.66
CA SER A 515 -6.22 2.20 20.13
C SER A 515 -5.00 1.64 19.42
N PHE A 516 -4.90 0.30 19.29
CA PHE A 516 -3.78 -0.31 18.60
C PHE A 516 -3.75 0.11 17.13
N ILE A 517 -4.87 0.01 16.42
CA ILE A 517 -4.93 0.33 14.99
C ILE A 517 -4.67 1.82 14.74
N GLU A 518 -5.10 2.72 15.62
CA GLU A 518 -4.82 4.16 15.50
C GLU A 518 -3.32 4.46 15.56
N VAL A 519 -2.61 3.88 16.54
CA VAL A 519 -1.14 3.97 16.60
C VAL A 519 -0.49 3.24 15.43
N HIS A 520 -1.04 2.10 15.02
CA HIS A 520 -0.50 1.31 13.92
C HIS A 520 -0.65 2.02 12.57
N THR A 521 -1.68 2.84 12.38
CA THR A 521 -1.89 3.63 11.15
C THR A 521 -0.71 4.56 10.87
N VAL A 522 -0.09 5.13 11.91
CA VAL A 522 1.06 6.05 11.79
C VAL A 522 2.41 5.31 11.79
N SER A 523 2.50 4.19 12.50
CA SER A 523 3.74 3.40 12.60
C SER A 523 3.92 2.37 11.46
N SER A 524 2.84 2.05 10.74
CA SER A 524 2.85 1.10 9.63
C SER A 524 3.43 1.73 8.37
N LYS A 525 4.62 1.25 7.97
CA LYS A 525 5.28 1.64 6.71
C LYS A 525 4.38 1.36 5.50
N SER A 526 3.63 0.26 5.51
CA SER A 526 2.70 -0.09 4.43
C SER A 526 1.55 0.91 4.31
N PHE A 527 0.98 1.36 5.43
CA PHE A 527 -0.10 2.35 5.36
C PHE A 527 0.40 3.73 4.90
N VAL A 528 1.61 4.12 5.33
CA VAL A 528 2.18 5.43 5.00
C VAL A 528 2.71 5.49 3.56
N PHE A 529 3.35 4.43 3.07
CA PHE A 529 4.09 4.45 1.81
C PHE A 529 3.53 3.54 0.71
N SER A 530 2.67 2.58 1.04
CA SER A 530 2.10 1.65 0.06
C SER A 530 0.68 2.03 -0.37
N THR A 531 0.39 1.73 -1.62
CA THR A 531 -0.90 1.94 -2.27
C THR A 531 -1.93 0.94 -1.76
N PRO A 532 -3.20 1.30 -1.48
CA PRO A 532 -4.23 0.31 -1.15
C PRO A 532 -4.44 -0.74 -2.26
N PRO A 533 -5.18 -1.83 -1.95
CA PRO A 533 -5.75 -2.67 -2.99
C PRO A 533 -6.68 -1.83 -3.89
N THR A 534 -7.01 -2.33 -5.08
CA THR A 534 -7.88 -1.58 -5.98
C THR A 534 -9.28 -1.34 -5.35
N PRO A 535 -9.96 -0.22 -5.64
CA PRO A 535 -11.33 0.03 -5.17
C PRO A 535 -12.30 -1.08 -5.58
N ILE A 536 -12.08 -1.68 -6.76
CA ILE A 536 -12.83 -2.82 -7.27
C ILE A 536 -12.66 -4.04 -6.36
N GLN A 537 -11.42 -4.40 -6.01
CA GLN A 537 -11.12 -5.53 -5.12
C GLN A 537 -11.67 -5.29 -3.71
N ALA A 538 -11.60 -4.06 -3.21
CA ALA A 538 -12.19 -3.70 -1.92
C ALA A 538 -13.72 -3.80 -1.93
N ALA A 539 -14.38 -3.36 -3.01
CA ALA A 539 -15.83 -3.49 -3.17
C ALA A 539 -16.26 -4.96 -3.26
N LEU A 540 -15.52 -5.76 -4.03
CA LEU A 540 -15.74 -7.20 -4.16
C LEU A 540 -15.62 -7.89 -2.80
N SER A 541 -14.48 -7.71 -2.12
CA SER A 541 -14.22 -8.33 -0.81
C SER A 541 -15.26 -7.88 0.22
N GLY A 542 -15.63 -6.60 0.21
CA GLY A 542 -16.68 -6.08 1.08
C GLY A 542 -18.05 -6.69 0.81
N LYS A 543 -18.40 -6.96 -0.45
CA LYS A 543 -19.66 -7.61 -0.81
C LYS A 543 -19.64 -9.10 -0.47
N VAL A 544 -18.54 -9.80 -0.71
CA VAL A 544 -18.40 -11.22 -0.33
C VAL A 544 -18.52 -11.40 1.18
N LEU A 545 -17.86 -10.56 1.98
CA LEU A 545 -18.01 -10.58 3.44
C LEU A 545 -19.45 -10.31 3.89
N GLU A 546 -20.19 -9.46 3.17
CA GLU A 546 -21.61 -9.21 3.44
C GLU A 546 -22.45 -10.46 3.18
N ILE A 547 -22.18 -11.18 2.10
CA ILE A 547 -22.86 -12.44 1.77
C ILE A 547 -22.56 -13.49 2.85
N LEU A 548 -21.29 -13.67 3.21
CA LEU A 548 -20.89 -14.60 4.27
C LEU A 548 -21.55 -14.28 5.62
N SER A 549 -21.63 -12.99 5.97
CA SER A 549 -22.24 -12.54 7.23
C SER A 549 -23.77 -12.73 7.28
N ARG A 550 -24.45 -12.93 6.14
CA ARG A 550 -25.89 -13.26 6.09
C ARG A 550 -26.14 -14.75 6.43
N GLY A 551 -25.09 -15.57 6.44
CA GLY A 551 -25.16 -17.03 6.46
C GLY A 551 -25.33 -17.60 5.04
N THR A 552 -24.65 -18.70 4.76
CA THR A 552 -24.97 -19.56 3.61
C THR A 552 -26.22 -20.36 3.99
N CYS A 553 -27.35 -20.12 3.32
CA CYS A 553 -28.57 -20.90 3.49
C CYS A 553 -28.34 -22.39 3.26
#